data_AF-A0A7G8BDA8-F1
#
_entry.id   AF-A0A7G8BDA8-F1
#
_cell.length_a   1.000
_cell.length_b   1.000
_cell.length_c   1.000
_cell.angle_alpha   90.00
_cell.angle_beta   90.00
_cell.angle_gamma   90.00
#
_symmetry.space_group_name_H-M   'P 1'
#
loop_
_entity.id
_entity.type
_entity.pdbx_description
1 polymer ?
#
loop_
_entity_poly.entity_id
_entity_poly.type
_entity_poly.pdbx_seq_one_letter_code
_entity_poly.pdbx_strand_id
1 'polypeptide(L)'
;MSPEVAQAMKKQLKAFRKKFHRDPGPGDPIFFDPDADTPQPFSEAKASEIFDEMMNVAKEANIRPALIYAMKKTGRIVTEQNRKLLSPEELAEWDAAIDEYKSMQ
;
A
#
# COMPACT_ATOMS: atom_id res chain seq x y z
N MET A 1 3.14 -20.39 -2.10
CA MET A 1 2.58 -19.48 -1.08
C MET A 1 3.31 -19.75 0.23
N SER A 2 3.90 -18.74 0.87
CA SER A 2 4.65 -18.97 2.12
C SER A 2 3.69 -19.19 3.30
N PRO A 3 4.13 -19.85 4.39
CA PRO A 3 3.32 -20.03 5.60
C PRO A 3 2.79 -18.71 6.17
N GLU A 4 3.59 -17.65 6.10
CA GLU A 4 3.25 -16.30 6.59
C GLU A 4 2.09 -15.71 5.78
N VAL A 5 2.15 -15.81 4.44
CA VAL A 5 1.06 -15.37 3.56
C VAL A 5 -0.21 -16.15 3.83
N ALA A 6 -0.11 -17.47 4.00
CA ALA A 6 -1.28 -18.30 4.33
C ALA A 6 -1.89 -17.90 5.69
N GLN A 7 -1.06 -17.55 6.68
CA GLN A 7 -1.53 -17.08 7.98
C GLN A 7 -2.22 -15.71 7.88
N ALA A 8 -1.65 -14.78 7.10
CA ALA A 8 -2.25 -13.46 6.86
C ALA A 8 -3.62 -13.60 6.18
N MET A 9 -3.74 -14.45 5.16
CA MET A 9 -5.02 -14.72 4.48
C MET A 9 -6.05 -15.32 5.45
N LYS A 10 -5.65 -16.29 6.30
CA LYS A 10 -6.53 -16.85 7.33
C LYS A 10 -7.03 -15.78 8.32
N LYS A 11 -6.18 -14.81 8.68
CA LYS A 11 -6.58 -13.69 9.55
C LYS A 11 -7.60 -12.79 8.86
N GLN A 12 -7.37 -12.45 7.59
CA GLN A 12 -8.32 -11.64 6.81
C GLN A 12 -9.68 -12.33 6.64
N LEU A 13 -9.70 -13.63 6.32
CA LEU A 13 -10.94 -14.41 6.23
C LEU A 13 -11.71 -14.45 7.56
N LYS A 14 -11.01 -14.57 8.69
CA LYS A 14 -11.64 -14.48 10.02
C LYS A 14 -12.23 -13.09 10.29
N ALA A 15 -11.51 -12.03 9.91
CA ALA A 15 -12.00 -10.66 10.04
C ALA A 15 -13.26 -10.43 9.19
N PHE A 16 -13.26 -10.92 7.94
CA PHE A 16 -14.40 -10.85 7.04
C PHE A 16 -15.64 -11.51 7.65
N ARG A 17 -15.50 -12.77 8.11
CA ARG A 17 -16.61 -13.51 8.76
C ARG A 17 -17.12 -12.81 10.01
N LYS A 18 -16.22 -12.23 10.79
CA LYS A 18 -16.60 -11.48 12.01
C LYS A 18 -17.43 -10.24 11.67
N LYS A 19 -17.11 -9.54 10.58
CA LYS A 19 -17.79 -8.30 10.15
C LYS A 19 -19.12 -8.58 9.44
N PHE A 20 -19.13 -9.52 8.50
CA PHE A 20 -20.27 -9.73 7.59
C PHE A 20 -21.08 -11.00 7.89
N HIS A 21 -20.69 -11.77 8.90
CA HIS A 21 -21.38 -12.99 9.36
C HIS A 21 -21.55 -14.07 8.29
N ARG A 22 -20.71 -14.06 7.24
CA ARG A 22 -20.66 -15.05 6.16
C ARG A 22 -19.25 -15.21 5.60
N ASP A 23 -19.05 -16.24 4.79
CA ASP A 23 -17.86 -16.39 3.96
C ASP A 23 -17.84 -15.39 2.79
N PRO A 24 -16.65 -14.93 2.33
CA PRO A 24 -16.53 -14.12 1.13
C PRO A 24 -16.88 -14.95 -0.11
N GLY A 25 -17.69 -14.37 -0.99
CA GLY A 25 -18.01 -14.90 -2.31
C GLY A 25 -16.97 -14.47 -3.36
N PRO A 26 -17.12 -14.93 -4.61
CA PRO A 26 -16.13 -14.68 -5.68
C PRO A 26 -15.87 -13.21 -6.01
N GLY A 27 -16.84 -12.32 -5.74
CA GLY A 27 -16.72 -10.88 -5.98
C GLY A 27 -16.39 -10.05 -4.73
N ASP A 28 -16.34 -10.67 -3.55
CA ASP A 28 -16.05 -9.94 -2.33
C ASP A 28 -14.54 -9.68 -2.17
N PRO A 29 -14.15 -8.47 -1.77
CA PRO A 29 -12.76 -8.17 -1.53
C PRO A 29 -12.26 -8.87 -0.26
N ILE A 30 -11.10 -9.53 -0.34
CA ILE A 30 -10.44 -10.10 0.84
C ILE A 30 -9.85 -9.00 1.73
N PHE A 31 -9.35 -7.93 1.13
CA PHE A 31 -8.96 -6.70 1.81
C PHE A 31 -10.09 -5.68 1.66
N PHE A 32 -10.90 -5.55 2.71
CA PHE A 32 -12.13 -4.77 2.71
C PHE A 32 -12.05 -3.59 3.68
N ASP A 33 -12.91 -2.60 3.47
CA ASP A 33 -13.11 -1.50 4.41
C ASP A 33 -13.85 -2.01 5.67
N PRO A 34 -13.20 -2.03 6.85
CA PRO A 34 -13.83 -2.53 8.08
C PRO A 34 -14.99 -1.65 8.57
N ASP A 35 -15.09 -0.42 8.10
CA ASP A 35 -16.11 0.54 8.52
C ASP A 35 -17.33 0.53 7.58
N ALA A 36 -17.24 -0.15 6.44
CA ALA A 36 -18.34 -0.30 5.49
C ALA A 36 -19.39 -1.32 5.97
N ASP A 37 -20.65 -1.07 5.63
CA ASP A 37 -21.77 -2.00 5.92
C ASP A 37 -21.81 -3.19 4.95
N THR A 38 -21.26 -3.01 3.74
CA THR A 38 -21.17 -4.06 2.71
C THR A 38 -19.71 -4.31 2.33
N PRO A 39 -19.36 -5.52 1.86
CA PRO A 39 -18.00 -5.82 1.46
C PRO A 39 -17.59 -4.96 0.26
N GLN A 40 -16.70 -4.02 0.51
CA GLN A 40 -16.10 -3.16 -0.50
C GLN A 40 -14.65 -2.87 -0.13
N PRO A 41 -13.78 -2.58 -1.11
CA PRO A 41 -12.43 -2.09 -0.83
C PRO A 41 -12.48 -0.76 -0.08
N PHE A 42 -11.32 -0.31 0.43
CA PHE A 42 -11.19 1.08 0.88
C PHE A 42 -11.59 2.04 -0.23
N SER A 43 -12.29 3.12 0.12
CA SER A 43 -12.46 4.25 -0.79
C SER A 43 -11.11 4.86 -1.15
N GLU A 44 -11.01 5.52 -2.30
CA GLU A 44 -9.78 6.21 -2.70
C GLU A 44 -9.31 7.22 -1.65
N ALA A 45 -10.24 7.96 -1.05
CA ALA A 45 -9.94 8.91 0.01
C ALA A 45 -9.31 8.23 1.24
N LYS A 46 -9.87 7.10 1.67
CA LYS A 46 -9.35 6.34 2.81
C LYS A 46 -8.03 5.65 2.51
N ALA A 47 -7.86 5.15 1.28
CA ALA A 47 -6.57 4.61 0.83
C ALA A 47 -5.48 5.70 0.82
N SER A 48 -5.83 6.92 0.38
CA SER A 48 -4.92 8.07 0.41
C SER A 48 -4.56 8.48 1.85
N GLU A 49 -5.53 8.49 2.76
CA GLU A 49 -5.30 8.79 4.18
C GLU A 49 -4.32 7.79 4.81
N ILE A 50 -4.56 6.49 4.62
CA ILE A 50 -3.66 5.42 5.08
C ILE A 50 -2.26 5.60 4.47
N PHE A 51 -2.17 5.95 3.18
CA PHE A 51 -0.90 6.17 2.52
C PHE A 51 -0.14 7.36 3.12
N ASP A 52 -0.81 8.47 3.41
CA ASP A 52 -0.20 9.63 4.05
C ASP A 52 0.26 9.33 5.48
N GLU A 53 -0.52 8.58 6.25
CA GLU A 53 -0.11 8.09 7.57
C GLU A 53 1.17 7.24 7.47
N MET A 54 1.25 6.33 6.50
CA MET A 54 2.46 5.55 6.25
C MET A 54 3.67 6.44 5.93
N MET A 55 3.49 7.52 5.18
CA MET A 55 4.57 8.47 4.88
C MET A 55 5.02 9.26 6.11
N ASN A 56 4.11 9.57 7.04
CA ASN A 56 4.46 10.18 8.32
C ASN A 56 5.30 9.23 9.17
N VAL A 57 4.90 7.95 9.27
CA VAL A 57 5.69 6.91 9.96
C VAL A 57 7.06 6.71 9.31
N ALA A 58 7.13 6.72 7.97
CA ALA A 58 8.42 6.62 7.26
C ALA A 58 9.36 7.79 7.60
N LYS A 59 8.81 8.99 7.79
CA LYS A 59 9.57 10.17 8.23
C LYS A 59 10.09 10.00 9.65
N GLU A 60 9.28 9.50 10.57
CA GLU A 60 9.68 9.19 11.95
C GLU A 60 10.73 8.06 12.02
N ALA A 61 10.66 7.10 11.11
CA ALA A 61 11.64 6.02 10.96
C ALA A 61 12.95 6.46 10.26
N ASN A 62 13.13 7.77 10.01
CA ASN A 62 14.31 8.35 9.38
C ASN A 62 14.60 7.78 7.98
N ILE A 63 13.56 7.38 7.23
CA ILE A 63 13.69 7.06 5.81
C ILE A 63 14.11 8.33 5.06
N ARG A 64 15.01 8.18 4.07
CA ARG A 64 15.55 9.31 3.31
C ARG A 64 14.42 10.18 2.73
N PRO A 65 14.42 11.51 2.96
CA PRO A 65 13.35 12.40 2.48
C PRO A 65 13.08 12.31 0.97
N ALA A 66 14.13 12.13 0.16
CA ALA A 66 14.00 11.93 -1.29
C ALA A 66 13.16 10.70 -1.66
N LEU A 67 13.24 9.62 -0.87
CA LEU A 67 12.43 8.43 -1.08
C LEU A 67 10.97 8.69 -0.70
N ILE A 68 10.72 9.36 0.43
CA ILE A 68 9.36 9.74 0.85
C ILE A 68 8.72 10.65 -0.21
N TYR A 69 9.47 11.60 -0.76
CA TYR A 69 9.02 12.45 -1.85
C TYR A 69 8.64 11.62 -3.09
N ALA A 70 9.51 10.71 -3.54
CA ALA A 70 9.23 9.84 -4.67
C ALA A 70 8.01 8.95 -4.43
N MET A 71 7.83 8.43 -3.21
CA MET A 71 6.63 7.66 -2.81
C MET A 71 5.36 8.48 -2.98
N LYS A 72 5.33 9.70 -2.44
CA LYS A 72 4.18 10.60 -2.57
C LYS A 72 3.89 11.00 -4.01
N LYS A 73 4.94 11.30 -4.79
CA LYS A 73 4.78 11.77 -6.16
C LYS A 73 4.30 10.69 -7.12
N THR A 74 4.78 9.46 -6.96
CA THR A 74 4.50 8.35 -7.88
C THR A 74 3.38 7.42 -7.39
N GLY A 75 2.99 7.51 -6.13
CA GLY A 75 2.06 6.58 -5.49
C GLY A 75 2.62 5.18 -5.27
N ARG A 76 3.94 4.98 -5.43
CA ARG A 76 4.60 3.66 -5.34
C ARG A 76 5.51 3.59 -4.11
N ILE A 77 5.57 2.44 -3.45
CA ILE A 77 6.58 2.15 -2.43
C ILE A 77 7.62 1.24 -3.05
N VAL A 78 8.77 1.80 -3.43
CA VAL A 78 9.85 1.03 -4.09
C VAL A 78 10.91 0.63 -3.08
N THR A 79 11.24 -0.66 -3.08
CA THR A 79 12.30 -1.30 -2.28
C THR A 79 13.20 -2.12 -3.21
N GLU A 80 14.37 -2.53 -2.72
CA GLU A 80 15.26 -3.42 -3.49
C GLU A 80 14.58 -4.72 -3.90
N GLN A 81 13.63 -5.20 -3.09
CA GLN A 81 12.92 -6.46 -3.31
C GLN A 81 11.91 -6.37 -4.45
N ASN A 82 11.26 -5.21 -4.64
CA ASN A 82 10.19 -5.04 -5.62
C ASN A 82 10.58 -4.20 -6.84
N ARG A 83 11.70 -3.47 -6.82
CA ARG A 83 12.16 -2.62 -7.94
C ARG A 83 12.21 -3.37 -9.27
N LYS A 84 12.59 -4.65 -9.23
CA LYS A 84 12.62 -5.55 -10.40
C LYS A 84 11.25 -5.86 -11.03
N LEU A 85 10.15 -5.51 -10.36
CA LEU A 85 8.78 -5.73 -10.83
C LEU A 85 8.23 -4.52 -11.58
N LEU A 86 8.91 -3.37 -11.50
CA LEU A 86 8.50 -2.15 -12.17
C LEU A 86 8.92 -2.18 -13.64
N SER A 87 8.11 -1.57 -14.50
CA SER A 87 8.52 -1.33 -15.88
C SER A 87 9.68 -0.34 -15.94
N PRO A 88 10.44 -0.29 -17.05
CA PRO A 88 11.47 0.74 -17.25
C PRO A 88 10.93 2.17 -17.12
N GLU A 89 9.69 2.41 -17.54
CA GLU A 89 9.03 3.71 -17.46
C GLU A 89 8.71 4.08 -16.01
N GLU A 90 8.16 3.14 -15.24
CA GLU A 90 7.85 3.34 -13.82
C GLU A 90 9.12 3.57 -12.99
N LEU A 91 10.23 2.90 -13.34
CA LEU A 91 11.53 3.14 -12.72
C LEU A 91 12.09 4.51 -13.08
N ALA A 92 11.94 4.94 -14.33
CA ALA A 92 12.36 6.27 -14.76
C ALA A 92 11.56 7.37 -14.04
N GLU A 93 10.23 7.22 -13.90
CA GLU A 93 9.38 8.12 -13.12
C GLU A 93 9.85 8.21 -11.66
N TRP A 94 10.16 7.06 -11.06
CA TRP A 94 10.65 6.98 -9.68
C TRP A 94 12.00 7.67 -9.50
N ASP A 95 12.98 7.36 -10.36
CA ASP A 95 14.32 7.94 -10.28
C ASP A 95 14.29 9.45 -10.57
N ALA A 96 13.45 9.90 -11.52
CA ALA A 96 13.22 11.31 -11.81
C ALA A 96 12.64 12.07 -10.61
N ALA A 97 11.68 11.48 -9.87
CA ALA A 97 11.14 12.09 -8.67
C ALA A 97 12.19 12.24 -7.55
N ILE A 98 13.12 11.28 -7.44
CA ILE A 98 14.24 11.37 -6.50
C ILE A 98 15.19 12.51 -6.89
N ASP A 99 15.54 12.61 -8.18
CA ASP A 99 16.47 13.64 -8.66
C ASP A 99 15.88 15.05 -8.60
N GLU A 100 14.58 15.18 -8.86
CA GLU A 100 13.85 16.43 -8.65
C GLU A 100 13.96 16.90 -7.20
N TYR A 101 13.73 16.03 -6.21
CA TYR A 101 13.87 16.41 -4.80
C TYR A 101 15.28 16.88 -4.46
N LYS A 102 16.32 16.20 -4.98
CA LYS A 102 17.72 16.60 -4.75
C LYS A 102 18.03 17.97 -5.34
N SER A 103 17.39 18.34 -6.46
CA SER A 103 17.58 19.65 -7.09
C SER A 103 16.93 20.81 -6.34
N MET A 104 16.02 20.52 -5.40
CA MET A 104 15.31 21.49 -4.57
C MET A 104 16.00 21.77 -3.22
N GLN A 105 17.12 21.10 -2.92
CA GLN A 105 17.93 21.28 -1.70
C GLN A 105 19.17 22.12 -2.00
#